data_AF-A0A519CBJ0-F1
#
_entry.id   AF-A0A519CBJ0-F1
#
_cell.length_a   1.000
_cell.length_b   1.000
_cell.length_c   1.000
_cell.angle_alpha   90.00
_cell.angle_beta   90.00
_cell.angle_gamma   90.00
#
_symmetry.space_group_name_H-M   'P 1'
#
loop_
_entity.id
_entity.type
_entity.pdbx_description
1 polymer ?
#
loop_
_entity_poly.entity_id
_entity_poly.type
_entity_poly.pdbx_seq_one_letter_code
_entity_poly.pdbx_strand_id
1 'polypeptide(L)'
;FIPSHEYVGFFDSNGIYTVVGNVKNNLDYSIIPTVSVSVIDGSQKFIRTLQLTPLVSGNEIPFKINFPEISDTFQILESAKISFQKTITNSIPVDVIYDNTLIVHDDGHLTGRIINSGTETISDIEILAIIHGYDDETQRVFYVS
;
A
#
# COMPACT_ATOMS: atom_id res chain seq x y z
N PHE A 1 8.59 -2.83 8.26
CA PHE A 1 8.53 -1.40 8.68
C PHE A 1 7.72 -0.61 7.65
N ILE A 2 7.39 0.65 7.91
CA ILE A 2 6.70 1.54 6.95
C ILE A 2 7.57 2.79 6.74
N PRO A 3 8.07 3.07 5.53
CA PRO A 3 8.84 4.28 5.26
C PRO A 3 7.96 5.53 5.40
N SER A 4 8.49 6.60 5.99
CA SER A 4 7.72 7.83 6.22
C SER A 4 7.33 8.55 4.93
N HIS A 5 8.20 8.56 3.91
CA HIS A 5 7.92 9.17 2.61
C HIS A 5 6.88 8.38 1.79
N GLU A 6 6.67 7.11 2.12
CA GLU A 6 5.65 6.28 1.48
C GLU A 6 4.31 6.31 2.24
N TYR A 7 4.24 6.97 3.41
CA TYR A 7 3.07 7.01 4.29
C TYR A 7 2.42 8.41 4.30
N VAL A 8 1.33 8.54 3.58
CA VAL A 8 0.72 9.85 3.25
C VAL A 8 -0.79 9.81 3.48
N GLY A 9 -1.36 10.92 3.93
CA GLY A 9 -2.80 11.14 4.07
C GLY A 9 -3.27 12.27 3.17
N PHE A 10 -4.38 12.08 2.48
CA PHE A 10 -4.98 13.08 1.59
C PHE A 10 -6.48 12.86 1.44
N PHE A 11 -7.23 13.89 1.06
CA PHE A 11 -8.62 13.73 0.62
C PHE A 11 -8.66 13.23 -0.82
N ASP A 12 -9.35 12.13 -1.07
CA ASP A 12 -9.51 11.58 -2.42
C ASP A 12 -10.55 12.39 -3.25
N SER A 13 -10.76 12.00 -4.51
CA SER A 13 -11.70 12.69 -5.41
C SER A 13 -13.16 12.68 -4.93
N ASN A 14 -13.51 11.82 -3.97
CA ASN A 14 -14.83 11.74 -3.37
C ASN A 14 -14.92 12.54 -2.05
N GLY A 15 -13.84 13.25 -1.67
CA GLY A 15 -13.76 13.97 -0.42
C GLY A 15 -13.57 13.07 0.79
N ILE A 16 -13.09 11.83 0.62
CA ILE A 16 -12.83 10.91 1.73
C ILE A 16 -11.36 11.01 2.14
N TYR A 17 -11.09 11.29 3.42
CA TYR A 17 -9.73 11.27 3.93
C TYR A 17 -9.17 9.85 3.85
N THR A 18 -8.11 9.69 3.07
CA THR A 18 -7.51 8.42 2.71
C THR A 18 -6.06 8.43 3.16
N VAL A 19 -5.65 7.37 3.84
CA VAL A 19 -4.26 7.14 4.21
C VAL A 19 -3.72 5.97 3.41
N VAL A 20 -2.57 6.17 2.79
CA VAL A 20 -1.84 5.14 2.04
C VAL A 20 -0.47 4.91 2.65
N GLY A 21 0.08 3.73 2.45
CA GLY A 21 1.41 3.37 2.93
C GLY A 21 1.93 2.10 2.30
N ASN A 22 3.17 1.75 2.64
CA ASN A 22 3.80 0.50 2.21
C ASN A 22 4.43 -0.22 3.39
N VAL A 23 4.16 -1.51 3.52
CA VAL A 23 4.83 -2.35 4.51
C VAL A 23 5.97 -3.09 3.83
N LYS A 24 7.21 -2.84 4.27
CA LYS A 24 8.40 -3.59 3.80
C LYS A 24 8.82 -4.65 4.82
N ASN A 25 9.02 -5.89 4.37
CA ASN A 25 9.53 -6.98 5.21
C ASN A 25 11.03 -7.20 4.97
N ASN A 26 11.86 -6.63 5.85
CA ASN A 26 13.31 -6.83 5.85
C ASN A 26 13.76 -7.96 6.80
N LEU A 27 12.84 -8.72 7.37
CA LEU A 27 13.16 -9.90 8.17
C LEU A 27 13.49 -11.07 7.24
N ASP A 28 14.21 -12.07 7.75
CA ASP A 28 14.59 -13.29 7.04
C ASP A 28 13.47 -14.36 7.00
N TYR A 29 12.25 -13.99 7.40
CA TYR A 29 11.07 -14.86 7.37
C TYR A 29 9.80 -14.12 6.97
N SER A 30 8.81 -14.88 6.52
CA SER A 30 7.51 -14.35 6.15
C SER A 30 6.68 -13.92 7.36
N ILE A 31 5.90 -12.86 7.18
CA ILE A 31 5.06 -12.28 8.24
C ILE A 31 3.62 -12.07 7.78
N ILE A 32 2.68 -12.03 8.72
CA ILE A 32 1.35 -11.46 8.51
C ILE A 32 1.34 -10.10 9.22
N PRO A 33 1.48 -8.98 8.49
CA PRO A 33 1.52 -7.66 9.10
C PRO A 33 0.13 -7.15 9.44
N THR A 34 0.02 -6.45 10.56
CA THR A 34 -1.15 -5.65 10.94
C THR A 34 -0.72 -4.21 11.10
N VAL A 35 -1.28 -3.33 10.27
CA VAL A 35 -1.05 -1.89 10.30
C VAL A 35 -2.12 -1.22 11.15
N SER A 36 -1.74 -0.27 11.98
CA SER A 36 -2.64 0.62 12.70
C SER A 36 -2.33 2.06 12.33
N VAL A 37 -3.34 2.74 11.77
CA VAL A 37 -3.29 4.14 11.36
C VAL A 37 -4.15 4.94 12.32
N SER A 38 -3.62 6.10 12.73
CA SER A 38 -4.32 7.03 13.59
C SER A 38 -4.31 8.43 13.00
N VAL A 39 -5.48 9.06 13.00
CA VAL A 39 -5.68 10.42 12.51
C VAL A 39 -6.39 11.22 13.60
N ILE A 40 -5.89 12.42 13.89
CA ILE A 40 -6.55 13.37 14.78
C ILE A 40 -7.29 14.39 13.93
N ASP A 41 -8.59 14.55 14.18
CA ASP A 41 -9.48 15.53 13.53
C ASP A 41 -10.08 16.42 14.63
N GLY A 42 -9.59 17.66 14.73
CA GLY A 42 -9.90 18.54 15.87
C GLY A 42 -9.50 17.92 17.22
N SER A 43 -10.50 17.57 18.04
CA SER A 43 -10.30 16.91 19.34
C SER A 43 -10.51 15.40 19.33
N GLN A 44 -10.95 14.84 18.20
CA GLN A 44 -11.25 13.42 18.07
C GLN A 44 -10.07 12.66 17.47
N LYS A 45 -9.86 11.43 17.95
CA LYS A 45 -8.83 10.53 17.45
C LYS A 45 -9.49 9.31 16.81
N PHE A 46 -9.26 9.14 15.52
CA PHE A 46 -9.76 8.01 14.74
C PHE A 46 -8.64 7.00 14.54
N ILE A 47 -8.89 5.75 14.89
CA ILE A 47 -7.91 4.67 14.74
C ILE A 47 -8.54 3.56 13.90
N ARG A 48 -7.84 3.10 12.87
CA ARG A 48 -8.19 1.93 12.09
C ARG A 48 -7.03 0.96 12.01
N THR A 49 -7.37 -0.32 11.93
CA THR A 49 -6.40 -1.41 11.81
C THR A 49 -6.71 -2.23 10.57
N LEU A 50 -5.65 -2.63 9.86
CA LEU A 50 -5.74 -3.48 8.67
C LEU A 50 -4.73 -4.60 8.79
N GLN A 51 -5.22 -5.85 8.83
CA GLN A 51 -4.37 -7.01 8.66
C GLN A 51 -4.17 -7.27 7.17
N LEU A 52 -2.91 -7.39 6.76
CA LEU A 52 -2.52 -7.62 5.37
C LEU A 52 -2.29 -9.10 5.12
N THR A 53 -2.21 -9.47 3.84
CA THR A 53 -1.87 -10.83 3.43
C THR A 53 -0.44 -11.20 3.86
N PRO A 54 -0.12 -12.51 3.91
CA PRO A 54 1.24 -12.96 4.19
C PRO A 54 2.27 -12.30 3.25
N LEU A 55 3.28 -11.68 3.85
CA LEU A 55 4.35 -10.97 3.18
C LEU A 55 5.67 -11.74 3.35
N VAL A 56 6.23 -12.25 2.26
CA VAL A 56 7.50 -12.96 2.27
C VAL A 56 8.68 -12.04 2.60
N SER A 57 9.81 -12.63 3.00
CA SER A 57 11.06 -11.92 3.23
C SER A 57 11.51 -11.16 1.97
N GLY A 58 11.96 -9.92 2.12
CA GLY A 58 12.46 -9.07 1.04
C GLY A 58 11.38 -8.35 0.24
N ASN A 59 10.11 -8.71 0.40
CA ASN A 59 9.00 -8.10 -0.33
C ASN A 59 8.37 -6.93 0.43
N GLU A 60 7.56 -6.19 -0.29
CA GLU A 60 6.72 -5.12 0.22
C GLU A 60 5.26 -5.29 -0.21
N ILE A 61 4.35 -4.65 0.52
CA ILE A 61 2.92 -4.66 0.26
C ILE A 61 2.29 -3.29 0.56
N PRO A 62 1.65 -2.65 -0.43
CA PRO A 62 0.93 -1.41 -0.20
C PRO A 62 -0.30 -1.61 0.69
N PHE A 63 -0.78 -0.53 1.28
CA PHE A 63 -2.08 -0.49 1.91
C PHE A 63 -2.79 0.84 1.68
N LYS A 64 -4.13 0.81 1.77
CA LYS A 64 -5.01 1.97 1.78
C LYS A 64 -6.04 1.82 2.89
N ILE A 65 -6.29 2.88 3.65
CA ILE A 65 -7.30 2.94 4.70
C ILE A 65 -8.09 4.25 4.54
N ASN A 66 -9.41 4.14 4.45
CA ASN A 66 -10.32 5.27 4.32
C ASN A 66 -10.91 5.67 5.67
N PHE A 67 -11.06 6.97 5.89
CA PHE A 67 -11.68 7.60 7.06
C PHE A 67 -12.82 8.51 6.60
N PRO A 68 -14.01 7.95 6.27
CA PRO A 68 -15.15 8.73 5.80
C PRO A 68 -15.72 9.69 6.88
N GLU A 69 -15.39 9.48 8.16
CA GLU A 69 -15.84 10.32 9.28
C GLU A 69 -15.05 11.62 9.44
N ILE A 70 -13.88 11.70 8.81
CA ILE A 70 -13.00 12.87 8.87
C ILE A 70 -13.50 13.91 7.88
N SER A 71 -13.73 15.11 8.37
CA SER A 71 -14.37 16.17 7.58
C SER A 71 -13.79 17.57 7.82
N ASP A 72 -12.93 17.75 8.82
CA ASP A 72 -12.25 19.02 9.03
C ASP A 72 -11.25 19.29 7.89
N THR A 73 -10.61 20.43 7.89
CA THR A 73 -9.51 20.79 6.97
C THR A 73 -8.14 20.64 7.62
N PHE A 74 -8.08 20.44 8.93
CA PHE A 74 -6.83 20.37 9.70
C PHE A 74 -6.70 19.04 10.44
N GLN A 75 -6.28 18.00 9.70
CA GLN A 75 -5.95 16.69 10.28
C GLN A 75 -4.48 16.60 10.65
N ILE A 76 -4.21 15.81 11.70
CA ILE A 76 -2.87 15.35 12.01
C ILE A 76 -2.82 13.84 11.81
N LEU A 77 -2.08 13.41 10.78
CA LEU A 77 -1.74 12.00 10.59
C LEU A 77 -0.61 11.62 11.55
N GLU A 78 -0.90 10.74 12.52
CA GLU A 78 0.15 10.19 13.38
C GLU A 78 0.94 9.11 12.65
N SER A 79 2.19 8.87 13.07
CA SER A 79 3.01 7.77 12.57
C SER A 79 2.28 6.42 12.66
N ALA A 80 2.31 5.66 11.58
CA ALA A 80 1.73 4.32 11.56
C ALA A 80 2.41 3.40 12.57
N LYS A 81 1.61 2.54 13.20
CA LYS A 81 2.12 1.43 14.02
C LYS A 81 1.98 0.14 13.24
N ILE A 82 2.97 -0.74 13.37
CA ILE A 82 2.94 -2.06 12.75
C ILE A 82 3.21 -3.13 13.82
N SER A 83 2.38 -4.17 13.81
CA SER A 83 2.66 -5.43 14.48
C SER A 83 2.64 -6.56 13.44
N PHE A 84 3.17 -7.72 13.77
CA PHE A 84 3.17 -8.85 12.85
C PHE A 84 3.27 -10.19 13.56
N GLN A 85 2.81 -11.23 12.87
CA GLN A 85 2.99 -12.62 13.27
C GLN A 85 3.91 -13.31 12.28
N LYS A 86 4.89 -14.08 12.76
CA LYS A 86 5.71 -14.94 11.91
C LYS A 86 4.82 -16.03 11.29
N THR A 87 4.98 -16.28 10.00
CA THR A 87 4.23 -17.30 9.26
C THR A 87 5.15 -18.06 8.32
N ILE A 88 4.64 -19.16 7.77
CA ILE A 88 5.24 -19.89 6.66
C ILE A 88 4.31 -19.66 5.48
N THR A 89 4.79 -18.90 4.49
CA THR A 89 4.09 -18.72 3.22
C THR A 89 5.11 -18.85 2.10
N ASN A 90 4.66 -19.42 0.99
CA ASN A 90 5.45 -19.49 -0.23
C ASN A 90 5.31 -18.17 -0.99
N SER A 91 6.36 -17.81 -1.74
CA SER A 91 6.25 -16.73 -2.71
C SER A 91 5.24 -17.13 -3.79
N ILE A 92 4.36 -16.21 -4.16
CA ILE A 92 3.52 -16.38 -5.34
C ILE A 92 4.41 -16.06 -6.55
N PRO A 93 4.51 -16.93 -7.57
CA PRO A 93 5.39 -16.70 -8.71
C PRO A 93 4.73 -15.74 -9.73
N VAL A 94 4.34 -14.57 -9.24
CA VAL A 94 3.86 -13.44 -10.03
C VAL A 94 4.87 -12.31 -9.88
N ASP A 95 5.51 -11.96 -10.98
CA ASP A 95 6.41 -10.83 -11.06
C ASP A 95 5.65 -9.64 -11.64
N VAL A 96 5.66 -8.52 -10.91
CA VAL A 96 5.13 -7.25 -11.41
C VAL A 96 6.29 -6.40 -11.93
N ILE A 97 6.25 -6.05 -13.21
CA ILE A 97 7.32 -5.29 -13.86
C ILE A 97 6.98 -3.80 -13.79
N TYR A 98 7.72 -3.10 -12.92
CA TYR A 98 7.64 -1.65 -12.72
C TYR A 98 8.92 -0.91 -13.18
N ASP A 99 9.69 -1.48 -14.10
CA ASP A 99 10.93 -0.90 -14.60
C ASP A 99 10.70 0.12 -15.75
N ASN A 100 11.78 0.53 -16.42
CA ASN A 100 11.73 1.47 -17.54
C ASN A 100 10.96 0.94 -18.77
N THR A 101 10.39 -0.27 -18.71
CA THR A 101 9.50 -0.81 -19.75
C THR A 101 8.03 -0.44 -19.56
N LEU A 102 7.67 0.29 -18.48
CA LEU A 102 6.36 0.91 -18.33
C LEU A 102 6.06 1.84 -19.50
N ILE A 103 4.87 1.70 -20.09
CA ILE A 103 4.42 2.55 -21.19
C ILE A 103 3.67 3.74 -20.59
N VAL A 104 4.22 4.95 -20.79
CA VAL A 104 3.55 6.22 -20.48
C VAL A 104 2.80 6.67 -21.74
N HIS A 105 1.50 6.85 -21.62
CA HIS A 105 0.66 7.35 -22.72
C HIS A 105 0.57 8.87 -22.68
N ASP A 106 0.27 9.48 -23.82
CA ASP A 106 0.20 10.95 -23.98
C ASP A 106 -0.84 11.61 -23.05
N ASP A 107 -1.83 10.86 -22.60
CA ASP A 107 -2.89 11.28 -21.68
C ASP A 107 -2.54 11.06 -20.20
N GLY A 108 -1.31 10.64 -19.91
CA GLY A 108 -0.78 10.40 -18.56
C GLY A 108 -1.11 9.03 -17.97
N HIS A 109 -1.76 8.13 -18.71
CA HIS A 109 -1.92 6.75 -18.25
C HIS A 109 -0.59 5.98 -18.24
N LEU A 110 -0.47 5.03 -17.32
CA LEU A 110 0.65 4.09 -17.24
C LEU A 110 0.14 2.68 -17.52
N THR A 111 0.82 1.95 -18.40
CA THR A 111 0.59 0.51 -18.61
C THR A 111 1.79 -0.28 -18.11
N GLY A 112 1.52 -1.18 -17.16
CA GLY A 112 2.49 -2.15 -16.63
C GLY A 112 2.25 -3.56 -17.15
N ARG A 113 3.15 -4.48 -16.76
CA ARG A 113 3.08 -5.90 -17.13
C ARG A 113 3.23 -6.77 -15.89
N ILE A 114 2.46 -7.83 -15.83
CA ILE A 114 2.66 -8.93 -14.89
C ILE A 114 3.11 -10.19 -15.64
N ILE A 115 3.96 -10.97 -15.02
CA ILE A 115 4.41 -12.26 -15.53
C ILE A 115 4.09 -13.32 -14.48
N ASN A 116 3.38 -14.36 -14.89
CA ASN A 116 3.38 -15.62 -14.14
C ASN A 116 4.69 -16.35 -14.46
N SER A 117 5.64 -16.33 -13.52
CA SER A 117 6.92 -17.02 -13.65
C SER A 117 6.87 -18.47 -13.15
N GLY A 118 5.69 -18.92 -12.71
CA GLY A 118 5.42 -20.29 -12.30
C GLY A 118 4.99 -21.21 -13.43
N THR A 119 4.68 -22.45 -13.08
CA THR A 119 4.20 -23.48 -14.01
C THR A 119 2.69 -23.68 -13.94
N GLU A 120 2.03 -23.12 -12.94
CA GLU A 120 0.60 -23.29 -12.68
C GLU A 120 -0.18 -22.03 -13.08
N THR A 121 -1.45 -22.19 -13.44
CA THR A 121 -2.35 -21.03 -13.65
C THR A 121 -2.65 -20.36 -12.31
N ILE A 122 -2.60 -19.02 -12.28
CA ILE A 122 -2.91 -18.21 -11.10
C ILE A 122 -4.18 -17.43 -11.41
N SER A 123 -5.20 -17.56 -10.56
CA SER A 123 -6.47 -16.82 -10.63
C SER A 123 -6.58 -15.84 -9.47
N ASP A 124 -7.55 -14.93 -9.55
CA ASP A 124 -7.94 -14.00 -8.47
C ASP A 124 -6.76 -13.12 -7.99
N ILE A 125 -5.95 -12.66 -8.94
CA ILE A 125 -4.79 -11.79 -8.67
C ILE A 125 -5.31 -10.39 -8.36
N GLU A 126 -5.00 -9.89 -7.17
CA GLU A 126 -5.17 -8.49 -6.80
C GLU A 126 -3.80 -7.82 -6.79
N ILE A 127 -3.62 -6.81 -7.64
CA ILE A 127 -2.38 -6.01 -7.71
C ILE A 127 -2.62 -4.71 -6.97
N LEU A 128 -1.78 -4.46 -5.97
CA LEU A 128 -1.65 -3.14 -5.36
C LEU A 128 -0.40 -2.45 -5.89
N ALA A 129 -0.55 -1.21 -6.34
CA ALA A 129 0.55 -0.39 -6.86
C ALA A 129 0.60 0.95 -6.13
N ILE A 130 1.81 1.41 -5.78
CA ILE A 130 2.08 2.75 -5.25
C ILE A 130 2.64 3.60 -6.40
N ILE A 131 2.08 4.79 -6.59
CA ILE A 131 2.63 5.78 -7.52
C ILE A 131 3.31 6.89 -6.73
N HIS A 132 4.60 7.07 -7.00
CA HIS A 132 5.40 8.17 -6.48
C HIS A 132 5.34 9.38 -7.43
N GLY A 133 5.32 10.58 -6.86
CA GLY A 133 5.43 11.83 -7.58
C GLY A 133 6.88 12.19 -7.94
N TYR A 134 7.07 13.44 -8.38
CA TYR A 134 8.38 13.99 -8.79
C TYR A 134 9.45 13.96 -7.67
N ASP A 135 9.03 13.96 -6.39
CA ASP A 135 9.92 14.00 -5.21
C ASP A 135 9.94 12.67 -4.42
N ASP A 136 9.65 11.53 -5.05
CA ASP A 136 9.50 10.20 -4.42
C ASP A 136 8.40 10.13 -3.33
N GLU A 137 7.55 11.14 -3.21
CA GLU A 137 6.39 11.10 -2.31
C GLU A 137 5.25 10.26 -2.91
N THR A 138 4.71 9.34 -2.12
CA THR A 138 3.52 8.56 -2.51
C THR A 138 2.32 9.48 -2.71
N GLN A 139 1.77 9.49 -3.93
CA GLN A 139 0.54 10.22 -4.22
C GLN A 139 -0.71 9.34 -4.16
N ARG A 140 -0.59 8.06 -4.53
CA ARG A 140 -1.77 7.21 -4.72
C ARG A 140 -1.45 5.73 -4.65
N VAL A 141 -2.42 4.95 -4.17
CA VAL A 141 -2.46 3.48 -4.29
C VAL A 141 -3.59 3.07 -5.22
N PHE A 142 -3.29 2.17 -6.15
CA PHE A 142 -4.26 1.58 -7.07
C PHE A 142 -4.49 0.12 -6.75
N TYR A 143 -5.71 -0.33 -7.03
CA TYR A 143 -6.10 -1.73 -7.06
C TYR A 143 -6.38 -2.10 -8.51
N VAL A 144 -5.77 -3.18 -8.98
CA VAL A 144 -6.13 -3.84 -10.24
C VAL A 144 -6.55 -5.25 -9.88
N SER A 145 -7.85 -5.53 -10.08
CA SER A 145 -8.51 -6.81 -9.83
C SER A 145 -9.00 -7.41 -11.13
#